data_AF-N9LBN6-F1
#
_entry.id   AF-N9LBN6-F1
#
_cell.length_a   1.000
_cell.length_b   1.000
_cell.length_c   1.000
_cell.angle_alpha   90.00
_cell.angle_beta   90.00
_cell.angle_gamma   90.00
#
_symmetry.space_group_name_H-M   'P 1'
#
loop_
_entity.id
_entity.type
_entity.pdbx_description
1 polymer ?
#
loop_
_entity_poly.entity_id
_entity_poly.type
_entity_poly.pdbx_seq_one_letter_code
_entity_poly.pdbx_strand_id
1 'polypeptide(L)'
;MSTILSLSLLPLIIAIATLIMVLLKIVSKKKAINYFTWMMFIGSASLYFKLFGDTNHKELADIWFVSAISYMLVFGKEDWMDI
;
A
#
# COMPACT_ATOMS: atom_id res chain seq x y z
N MET A 1 -22.26 3.37 -0.54
CA MET A 1 -21.86 3.97 -1.84
C MET A 1 -20.50 4.71 -1.76
N SER A 2 -20.25 5.58 -0.75
CA SER A 2 -18.99 6.35 -0.69
C SER A 2 -17.73 5.53 -0.39
N THR A 3 -17.85 4.45 0.37
CA THR A 3 -16.72 3.63 0.82
C THR A 3 -16.09 2.80 -0.30
N ILE A 4 -16.93 2.17 -1.13
CA ILE A 4 -16.48 1.33 -2.26
C ILE A 4 -15.77 2.20 -3.30
N LEU A 5 -16.29 3.41 -3.53
CA LEU A 5 -15.64 4.41 -4.39
C LEU A 5 -14.28 4.86 -3.82
N SER A 6 -14.18 5.01 -2.50
CA SER A 6 -12.92 5.36 -1.84
C SER A 6 -11.88 4.23 -1.94
N LEU A 7 -12.33 2.97 -1.85
CA LEU A 7 -11.49 1.78 -2.01
C LEU A 7 -10.99 1.61 -3.45
N SER A 8 -11.83 1.86 -4.46
CA SER A 8 -11.45 1.71 -5.86
C SER A 8 -10.55 2.84 -6.38
N LEU A 9 -10.63 4.04 -5.78
CA LEU A 9 -9.81 5.19 -6.17
C LEU A 9 -8.42 5.21 -5.51
N LEU A 10 -8.24 4.59 -4.33
CA LEU A 10 -6.97 4.59 -3.62
C LEU A 10 -5.80 4.03 -4.47
N PRO A 11 -5.91 2.86 -5.13
CA PRO A 11 -4.84 2.34 -5.97
C PRO A 11 -4.51 3.26 -7.16
N LEU A 12 -5.53 3.88 -7.75
CA LEU A 12 -5.37 4.79 -8.88
C LEU A 12 -4.63 6.06 -8.45
N ILE A 13 -5.00 6.66 -7.32
CA ILE A 13 -4.35 7.87 -6.79
C ILE A 13 -2.88 7.57 -6.47
N ILE A 14 -2.60 6.45 -5.82
CA ILE A 14 -1.23 6.06 -5.46
C ILE A 14 -0.40 5.72 -6.70
N ALA A 15 -0.99 5.10 -7.72
CA ALA A 15 -0.32 4.84 -9.00
C ALA A 15 0.08 6.15 -9.69
N ILE A 16 -0.84 7.11 -9.77
CA ILE A 16 -0.58 8.43 -10.36
C ILE A 16 0.49 9.18 -9.56
N ALA A 17 0.39 9.19 -8.23
CA ALA A 17 1.38 9.83 -7.36
C ALA A 17 2.77 9.21 -7.54
N THR A 18 2.86 7.88 -7.60
CA THR A 18 4.13 7.17 -7.83
C THR A 18 4.70 7.48 -9.21
N LEU A 19 3.85 7.51 -10.24
CA LEU A 19 4.26 7.87 -11.60
C LEU A 19 4.83 9.29 -11.65
N ILE A 20 4.17 10.25 -11.00
CA ILE A 20 4.65 11.64 -10.90
C ILE A 20 6.02 11.69 -10.19
N MET A 21 6.19 10.98 -9.07
CA MET A 21 7.49 10.93 -8.37
C MET A 21 8.61 10.37 -9.25
N VAL A 22 8.31 9.37 -10.09
CA VAL A 22 9.29 8.82 -11.04
C VAL A 22 9.60 9.82 -12.17
N LEU A 23 8.57 10.48 -12.72
CA LEU A 23 8.74 11.49 -13.79
C LEU A 23 9.55 12.70 -13.31
N LEU A 24 9.32 13.14 -12.07
CA LEU A 24 10.06 14.22 -11.42
C LEU A 24 11.45 13.78 -10.92
N LYS A 25 11.85 12.51 -11.15
CA LYS A 25 13.10 11.91 -10.69
C LYS A 25 13.31 11.97 -9.16
N ILE A 26 12.22 12.08 -8.39
CA ILE A 26 12.24 12.02 -6.92
C ILE A 26 12.57 10.59 -6.48
N VAL A 27 12.02 9.58 -7.19
CA VAL A 27 12.23 8.16 -6.91
C VAL A 27 12.75 7.46 -8.17
N SER A 28 13.70 6.53 -8.01
CA SER A 28 14.22 5.74 -9.13
C SER A 28 13.18 4.73 -9.62
N LYS A 29 13.21 4.38 -10.91
CA LYS A 29 12.32 3.36 -11.49
C LYS A 29 12.40 2.02 -10.75
N LYS A 30 13.61 1.64 -10.30
CA LYS A 30 13.83 0.41 -9.51
C LYS A 30 13.10 0.42 -8.17
N LYS A 31 12.94 1.59 -7.54
CA LYS A 31 12.27 1.74 -6.24
C LYS A 31 10.79 2.14 -6.35
N ALA A 32 10.28 2.36 -7.56
CA ALA A 32 8.90 2.84 -7.77
C ALA A 32 7.86 1.86 -7.23
N ILE A 33 8.06 0.56 -7.46
CA ILE A 33 7.16 -0.49 -6.94
C ILE A 33 7.18 -0.50 -5.40
N ASN A 34 8.36 -0.37 -4.78
CA ASN A 34 8.45 -0.31 -3.32
C ASN A 34 7.67 0.89 -2.76
N TYR A 35 7.83 2.07 -3.36
CA TYR A 35 7.06 3.26 -2.95
C TYR A 35 5.57 3.09 -3.15
N PHE A 36 5.14 2.57 -4.31
CA PHE A 36 3.74 2.29 -4.59
C PHE A 36 3.13 1.36 -3.53
N THR A 37 3.81 0.25 -3.22
CA THR A 37 3.30 -0.75 -2.30
C THR A 37 3.29 -0.25 -0.85
N TRP A 38 4.29 0.52 -0.41
CA TRP A 38 4.26 1.14 0.93
C TRP A 38 3.13 2.16 1.07
N MET A 39 2.89 2.98 0.05
CA MET A 39 1.77 3.92 0.05
C MET A 39 0.43 3.19 0.04
N MET A 40 0.32 2.09 -0.72
CA MET A 40 -0.87 1.23 -0.74
C MET A 40 -1.13 0.59 0.63
N PHE A 41 -0.07 0.15 1.29
CA PHE A 41 -0.14 -0.41 2.64
C PHE A 41 -0.68 0.61 3.65
N ILE A 42 -0.06 1.79 3.73
CA ILE A 42 -0.46 2.87 4.64
C ILE A 42 -1.90 3.32 4.35
N GLY A 43 -2.24 3.50 3.07
CA GLY A 43 -3.58 3.89 2.65
C GLY A 43 -4.64 2.85 3.02
N SER A 44 -4.35 1.56 2.80
CA SER A 44 -5.28 0.47 3.11
C SER A 44 -5.47 0.31 4.63
N ALA A 45 -4.39 0.40 5.42
CA ALA A 45 -4.47 0.39 6.87
C ALA A 45 -5.28 1.58 7.41
N SER A 46 -5.07 2.77 6.85
CA SER A 46 -5.82 3.98 7.23
C SER A 46 -7.31 3.86 6.91
N LEU A 47 -7.66 3.32 5.75
CA LEU A 47 -9.05 3.04 5.38
C LEU A 47 -9.67 1.97 6.31
N TYR A 48 -8.93 0.92 6.62
CA TYR A 48 -9.39 -0.11 7.55
C TYR A 48 -9.76 0.49 8.92
N PHE A 49 -8.87 1.28 9.52
CA PHE A 49 -9.16 1.95 10.79
C PHE A 49 -10.33 2.94 10.70
N LYS A 50 -10.47 3.64 9.57
CA LYS A 50 -11.61 4.54 9.36
C LYS A 50 -12.96 3.80 9.30
N LEU A 51 -12.96 2.59 8.77
CA LEU A 51 -14.19 1.81 8.56
C LEU A 51 -14.57 0.93 9.74
N PHE A 52 -13.58 0.40 10.45
CA PHE A 52 -13.78 -0.58 11.51
C PHE A 52 -13.27 -0.11 12.87
N GLY A 53 -12.74 1.12 12.97
CA GLY A 53 -12.13 1.67 14.19
C GLY A 53 -13.07 1.77 15.39
N ASP A 54 -14.36 2.03 15.13
CA ASP A 54 -15.43 2.13 16.14
C ASP A 54 -16.21 0.82 16.32
N THR A 55 -15.93 -0.20 15.51
CA THR A 55 -16.56 -1.51 15.68
C THR A 55 -15.69 -2.40 16.55
N ASN A 56 -16.30 -3.17 17.47
CA ASN A 56 -15.61 -4.17 18.30
C ASN A 56 -14.99 -5.33 17.49
N HIS A 57 -15.11 -5.33 16.16
CA HIS A 57 -14.47 -6.28 15.24
C HIS A 57 -13.19 -5.68 14.66
N LYS A 58 -12.26 -5.26 15.54
CA LYS A 58 -10.88 -5.00 15.14
C LYS A 58 -10.17 -6.33 14.95
N GLU A 59 -10.35 -6.94 13.78
CA GLU A 59 -9.53 -8.07 13.38
C GLU A 59 -8.14 -7.55 12.97
N LEU A 60 -7.28 -7.35 13.97
CA LEU A 60 -5.86 -7.01 13.78
C LEU A 60 -5.15 -7.98 12.81
N ALA A 61 -5.71 -9.19 12.64
CA ALA A 61 -5.31 -10.17 11.64
C ALA A 61 -5.40 -9.64 10.20
N ASP A 62 -6.41 -8.84 9.84
CA ASP A 62 -6.57 -8.27 8.50
C ASP A 62 -5.47 -7.26 8.19
N ILE A 63 -5.15 -6.39 9.15
CA ILE A 63 -4.04 -5.44 9.03
C ILE A 63 -2.72 -6.20 8.90
N TRP A 64 -2.54 -7.26 9.69
CA TRP A 64 -1.34 -8.09 9.64
C TRP A 64 -1.21 -8.82 8.31
N PHE A 65 -2.32 -9.33 7.75
CA PHE A 65 -2.37 -9.99 6.45
C PHE A 65 -2.06 -9.03 5.30
N VAL A 66 -2.64 -7.82 5.32
CA VAL A 66 -2.30 -6.75 4.36
C VAL A 66 -0.83 -6.34 4.51
N SER A 67 -0.28 -6.34 5.72
CA SER A 67 1.15 -6.09 5.98
C SER A 67 2.03 -7.18 5.37
N ALA A 68 1.68 -8.45 5.59
CA ALA A 68 2.44 -9.60 5.10
C ALA A 68 2.43 -9.68 3.56
N ILE A 69 1.28 -9.45 2.92
CA ILE A 69 1.18 -9.41 1.45
C ILE A 69 1.95 -8.22 0.89
N SER A 70 1.82 -7.04 1.49
CA SER A 70 2.56 -5.84 1.05
C SER A 70 4.06 -6.06 1.16
N TYR A 71 4.52 -6.69 2.24
CA TYR A 71 5.91 -7.07 2.44
C TYR A 71 6.40 -8.08 1.38
N MET A 72 5.63 -9.13 1.09
CA MET A 72 5.99 -10.10 0.05
C MET A 72 6.00 -9.50 -1.37
N LEU A 73 5.22 -8.46 -1.63
CA LEU A 73 5.20 -7.74 -2.93
C LEU A 73 6.33 -6.73 -3.08
N VAL A 74 6.80 -6.14 -1.97
CA VAL A 74 7.92 -5.18 -1.94
C VAL A 74 9.26 -5.87 -2.02
N PHE A 75 9.42 -7.02 -1.34
CA PHE A 75 10.68 -7.73 -1.27
C PHE A 75 10.66 -8.92 -2.22
N GLY A 76 11.16 -8.72 -3.44
CA GLY A 76 11.41 -9.81 -4.38
C GLY A 76 12.57 -10.67 -3.91
N LYS A 77 12.70 -11.92 -4.38
CA LYS A 77 13.81 -12.84 -4.04
C LYS A 77 15.20 -12.18 -4.09
N GLU A 78 15.36 -11.21 -4.98
CA GLU A 78 16.56 -10.41 -5.22
C GLU A 78 16.92 -9.50 -4.03
N ASP A 79 15.95 -8.98 -3.28
CA ASP A 79 16.19 -8.17 -2.08
C ASP A 79 16.61 -9.00 -0.85
N TRP A 80 16.43 -10.32 -0.91
CA TRP A 80 16.73 -11.26 0.19
C TRP A 80 18.08 -11.95 0.06
N MET A 81 18.67 -11.94 -1.15
CA MET A 81 19.83 -12.76 -1.51
C MET A 81 21.12 -11.94 -1.70
N ASP A 82 21.17 -10.69 -1.23
CA ASP A 82 22.41 -9.94 -1.07
C ASP A 82 23.07 -10.24 0.31
N ILE A 83 23.42 -11.52 0.52
CA ILE A 83 24.40 -11.99 1.53
C ILE A 83 25.50 -12.76 0.81
#